data_AF-A0A3A3GD23-F1
#
_entry.id   AF-A0A3A3GD23-F1
#
_cell.length_a   1.000
_cell.length_b   1.000
_cell.length_c   1.000
_cell.angle_alpha   90.00
_cell.angle_beta   90.00
_cell.angle_gamma   90.00
#
_symmetry.space_group_name_H-M   'P 1'
#
loop_
_entity.id
_entity.type
_entity.pdbx_description
1 polymer ?
#
loop_
_entity_poly.entity_id
_entity_poly.type
_entity_poly.pdbx_seq_one_letter_code
_entity_poly.pdbx_strand_id
1 'polypeptide(L)'
;MSTFAVQRNLQGITMEQLGAAQQAAIQASQAASAQGTPVTYIRSNFYPADQHCTCIFEGPNREAIEEVNRSASLPFEKVEEVLDLPSPHLGISEQRDH
;
A
#
# COMPACT_ATOMS: atom_id res chain seq x y z
N MET A 1 9.88 9.62 -6.64
CA MET A 1 8.64 8.85 -6.84
C MET A 1 7.54 9.55 -6.06
N SER A 2 6.27 9.29 -6.40
CA SER A 2 5.12 9.86 -5.72
C SER A 2 4.44 8.82 -4.84
N THR A 3 3.78 9.27 -3.78
CA THR A 3 3.00 8.40 -2.90
C THR A 3 1.56 8.31 -3.41
N PHE A 4 1.02 7.11 -3.42
CA PHE A 4 -0.34 6.83 -3.87
C PHE A 4 -1.13 6.11 -2.78
N ALA A 5 -2.37 6.54 -2.56
CA ALA A 5 -3.34 5.84 -1.75
C ALA A 5 -4.26 5.01 -2.66
N VAL A 6 -4.44 3.73 -2.30
CA VAL A 6 -5.37 2.81 -2.96
C VAL A 6 -6.46 2.45 -1.98
N GLN A 7 -7.68 2.89 -2.28
CA GLN A 7 -8.88 2.69 -1.50
C GLN A 7 -9.65 1.47 -2.00
N ARG A 8 -10.08 0.61 -1.08
CA ARG A 8 -10.76 -0.65 -1.38
C ARG A 8 -11.87 -0.89 -0.37
N ASN A 9 -12.99 -1.38 -0.86
CA ASN A 9 -14.07 -1.88 -0.04
C ASN A 9 -13.97 -3.41 0.08
N LEU A 10 -13.87 -3.90 1.31
CA LEU A 10 -13.61 -5.29 1.67
C LEU A 10 -14.72 -5.84 2.58
N GLN A 11 -15.98 -5.64 2.18
CA GLN A 11 -17.13 -6.14 2.95
C GLN A 11 -17.02 -7.65 3.20
N GLY A 12 -17.23 -8.04 4.46
CA GLY A 12 -17.19 -9.45 4.86
C GLY A 12 -15.81 -10.10 4.87
N ILE A 13 -14.71 -9.34 4.66
CA ILE A 13 -13.36 -9.90 4.72
C ILE A 13 -13.02 -10.39 6.13
N THR A 14 -12.43 -11.58 6.22
CA THR A 14 -11.84 -12.08 7.48
C THR A 14 -10.45 -11.51 7.71
N MET A 15 -9.94 -11.57 8.94
CA MET A 15 -8.56 -11.14 9.23
C MET A 15 -7.51 -11.94 8.47
N GLU A 16 -7.74 -13.23 8.23
CA GLU A 16 -6.87 -14.09 7.43
C GLU A 16 -6.85 -13.64 5.97
N GLN A 17 -8.02 -13.37 5.39
CA GLN A 17 -8.14 -12.87 4.02
C GLN A 17 -7.52 -11.47 3.88
N LEU A 18 -7.65 -10.60 4.91
CA LEU A 18 -7.00 -9.29 4.93
C LEU A 18 -5.47 -9.42 4.92
N GLY A 19 -4.91 -10.35 5.70
CA GLY A 19 -3.48 -10.65 5.70
C GLY A 19 -2.99 -11.20 4.35
N ALA A 20 -3.75 -12.12 3.76
CA ALA A 20 -3.45 -12.66 2.43
C ALA A 20 -3.50 -11.57 1.34
N ALA A 21 -4.48 -10.67 1.40
CA ALA A 21 -4.60 -9.54 0.48
C ALA A 21 -3.41 -8.57 0.61
N GLN A 22 -2.99 -8.27 1.83
CA GLN A 22 -1.78 -7.47 2.07
C GLN A 22 -0.54 -8.14 1.49
N GLN A 23 -0.36 -9.44 1.73
CA GLN A 23 0.78 -10.20 1.22
C GLN A 23 0.81 -10.22 -0.32
N ALA A 24 -0.34 -10.38 -0.97
CA ALA A 24 -0.46 -10.34 -2.42
C ALA A 24 -0.02 -8.98 -3.00
N ALA A 25 -0.44 -7.87 -2.38
CA ALA A 25 -0.01 -6.53 -2.78
C ALA A 25 1.51 -6.34 -2.67
N ILE A 26 2.12 -6.84 -1.59
CA ILE A 26 3.58 -6.77 -1.37
C ILE A 26 4.31 -7.56 -2.45
N GLN A 27 3.88 -8.79 -2.72
CA GLN A 27 4.51 -9.65 -3.73
C GLN A 27 4.38 -9.07 -5.14
N ALA A 28 3.22 -8.53 -5.51
CA ALA A 28 3.00 -7.89 -6.80
C ALA A 28 3.91 -6.65 -6.98
N SER A 29 4.06 -5.84 -5.92
CA SER A 29 4.96 -4.68 -5.92
C SER A 29 6.42 -5.09 -6.14
N GLN A 30 6.87 -6.14 -5.44
CA GLN A 30 8.21 -6.71 -5.59
C GLN A 30 8.44 -7.27 -7.00
N ALA A 31 7.46 -7.99 -7.55
CA ALA A 31 7.54 -8.55 -8.90
C ALA A 31 7.59 -7.45 -9.97
N ALA A 32 6.77 -6.40 -9.86
CA ALA A 32 6.79 -5.26 -10.77
C ALA A 32 8.14 -4.52 -10.71
N SER A 33 8.68 -4.31 -9.51
CA SER A 33 10.01 -3.70 -9.32
C SER A 33 11.12 -4.54 -9.95
N ALA A 34 11.10 -5.85 -9.77
CA ALA A 34 12.05 -6.77 -10.41
C ALA A 34 11.96 -6.74 -11.95
N GLN A 35 10.79 -6.40 -12.50
CA GLN A 35 10.54 -6.25 -13.94
C GLN A 35 10.80 -4.83 -14.46
N GLY A 36 11.33 -3.92 -13.62
CA GLY A 36 11.73 -2.57 -14.02
C GLY A 36 10.67 -1.49 -13.80
N THR A 37 9.53 -1.81 -13.17
CA THR A 37 8.52 -0.82 -12.75
C THR A 37 8.64 -0.59 -11.24
N PRO A 38 9.35 0.46 -10.78
CA PRO A 38 9.68 0.61 -9.36
C PRO A 38 8.43 0.97 -8.55
N VAL A 39 7.85 -0.01 -7.88
CA VAL A 39 6.68 0.15 -7.00
C VAL A 39 6.95 -0.49 -5.65
N THR A 40 6.70 0.26 -4.59
CA THR A 40 6.91 -0.17 -3.20
C THR A 40 5.61 -0.11 -2.42
N TYR A 41 5.26 -1.21 -1.76
CA TYR A 41 4.19 -1.22 -0.75
C TYR A 41 4.73 -0.65 0.57
N ILE A 42 4.08 0.37 1.12
CA ILE A 42 4.54 1.04 2.35
C ILE A 42 3.79 0.54 3.58
N ARG A 43 2.46 0.72 3.60
CA ARG A 43 1.60 0.40 4.76
C ARG A 43 0.13 0.34 4.37
N SER A 44 -0.71 -0.09 5.30
CA SER A 44 -2.17 -0.01 5.13
C SER A 44 -2.88 0.36 6.42
N ASN A 45 -4.01 1.04 6.28
CA ASN A 45 -5.00 1.19 7.33
C ASN A 45 -6.26 0.43 6.92
N PHE A 46 -6.77 -0.40 7.83
CA PHE A 46 -8.07 -1.03 7.72
C PHE A 46 -9.03 -0.36 8.69
N TYR A 47 -10.23 -0.05 8.22
CA TYR A 47 -11.30 0.64 8.96
C TYR A 47 -12.40 -0.39 9.23
N PRO A 48 -12.40 -1.08 10.39
CA PRO A 48 -13.29 -2.22 10.63
C PRO A 48 -14.78 -1.83 10.63
N ALA A 49 -15.10 -0.60 11.02
CA ALA A 49 -16.49 -0.11 11.03
C ALA A 49 -17.07 -0.03 9.60
N ASP A 50 -16.24 0.38 8.63
CA ASP A 50 -16.65 0.62 7.25
C ASP A 50 -16.26 -0.54 6.32
N GLN A 51 -15.53 -1.53 6.84
CA GLN A 51 -14.91 -2.61 6.07
C GLN A 51 -14.05 -2.09 4.91
N HIS A 52 -13.43 -0.93 5.09
CA HIS A 52 -12.64 -0.26 4.08
C HIS A 52 -11.14 -0.40 4.35
N CYS A 53 -10.32 -0.44 3.30
CA CYS A 53 -8.88 -0.49 3.39
C CYS A 53 -8.22 0.57 2.51
N THR A 54 -7.30 1.33 3.09
CA THR A 54 -6.41 2.24 2.35
C THR A 54 -5.00 1.68 2.42
N CYS A 55 -4.42 1.29 1.28
CA CYS A 55 -3.01 0.95 1.17
C CYS A 55 -2.22 2.11 0.59
N ILE A 56 -1.04 2.35 1.14
CA ILE A 56 -0.09 3.35 0.69
C ILE A 56 1.01 2.66 -0.10
N PHE A 57 1.25 3.16 -1.31
CA PHE A 57 2.31 2.73 -2.20
C PHE A 57 3.16 3.93 -2.60
N GLU A 58 4.39 3.66 -3.00
CA GLU A 58 5.24 4.61 -3.71
C GLU A 58 5.49 4.08 -5.13
N GLY A 59 5.45 4.96 -6.13
CA GLY A 59 5.68 4.57 -7.53
C GLY A 59 5.89 5.74 -8.48
N PRO A 60 6.10 5.45 -9.78
CA PRO A 60 6.41 6.48 -10.78
C PRO A 60 5.17 7.28 -11.23
N ASN A 61 3.99 6.64 -11.24
CA ASN A 61 2.73 7.23 -11.67
C ASN A 61 1.55 6.35 -11.21
N ARG A 62 0.33 6.85 -11.41
CA ARG A 62 -0.92 6.17 -11.05
C ARG A 62 -1.07 4.83 -11.79
N GLU A 63 -0.73 4.80 -13.07
CA GLU A 63 -0.94 3.65 -13.96
C GLU A 63 -0.14 2.43 -13.48
N ALA A 64 1.10 2.65 -13.02
CA ALA A 64 1.94 1.61 -12.43
C ALA A 64 1.32 1.04 -11.13
N ILE A 65 0.75 1.90 -10.28
CA ILE A 65 0.09 1.45 -9.05
C ILE A 65 -1.17 0.64 -9.37
N GLU A 66 -1.98 1.08 -10.31
CA GLU A 66 -3.15 0.32 -10.74
C GLU A 66 -2.77 -1.05 -11.32
N GLU A 67 -1.69 -1.13 -12.11
CA GLU A 67 -1.24 -2.39 -12.69
C GLU A 67 -0.74 -3.39 -11.64
N VAL A 68 -0.01 -2.91 -10.63
CA VAL A 68 0.37 -3.73 -9.47
C VAL A 68 -0.87 -4.26 -8.73
N ASN A 69 -1.91 -3.44 -8.57
CA ASN A 69 -3.13 -3.88 -7.90
C ASN A 69 -3.95 -4.87 -8.72
N ARG A 70 -4.00 -4.69 -10.05
CA ARG A 70 -4.61 -5.64 -10.98
C ARG A 70 -3.88 -6.98 -10.98
N SER A 71 -2.55 -6.99 -11.01
CA SER A 71 -1.74 -8.23 -10.97
C SER A 71 -1.86 -8.96 -9.63
N ALA A 72 -2.08 -8.24 -8.53
CA ALA A 72 -2.40 -8.82 -7.24
C ALA A 72 -3.82 -9.39 -7.13
N SER A 73 -4.68 -9.23 -8.17
CA SER A 73 -6.10 -9.61 -8.17
C SER A 73 -6.89 -8.96 -7.01
N LEU A 74 -6.51 -7.74 -6.60
CA LEU A 74 -7.17 -7.01 -5.52
C LEU A 74 -8.16 -6.01 -6.10
N PRO A 75 -9.43 -6.01 -5.64
CA PRO A 75 -10.39 -4.98 -6.04
C PRO A 75 -9.95 -3.62 -5.47
N PHE A 76 -10.14 -2.54 -6.23
CA PHE A 76 -9.94 -1.18 -5.73
C PHE A 76 -10.97 -0.23 -6.32
N GLU A 77 -11.35 0.77 -5.53
CA GLU A 77 -12.34 1.78 -5.92
C GLU A 77 -11.65 3.04 -6.46
N LYS A 78 -10.51 3.39 -5.85
CA LYS A 78 -9.77 4.61 -6.19
C LYS A 78 -8.28 4.41 -5.97
N VAL A 79 -7.50 4.86 -6.94
CA VAL A 79 -6.07 5.16 -6.76
C VAL A 79 -5.94 6.68 -6.77
N GLU A 80 -5.11 7.28 -5.93
CA GLU A 80 -4.91 8.73 -5.93
C GLU A 80 -3.50 9.08 -5.46
N GLU A 81 -2.88 10.07 -6.09
CA GLU A 81 -1.63 10.64 -5.57
C GLU A 81 -1.93 11.42 -4.29
N VAL A 82 -1.14 11.18 -3.25
CA VAL A 82 -1.35 11.78 -1.93
C VAL A 82 -0.05 12.33 -1.37
N LEU A 83 -0.16 13.34 -0.52
CA LEU A 83 0.93 13.80 0.33
C LEU A 83 0.92 12.97 1.62
N ASP A 84 1.89 12.07 1.79
CA ASP A 84 2.07 11.35 3.05
C ASP A 84 2.86 12.24 4.03
N LEU A 85 2.16 12.79 5.01
CA LEU A 85 2.70 13.76 5.96
C LEU A 85 3.04 13.05 7.28
N PRO A 86 4.30 12.66 7.53
CA PRO A 86 4.71 12.11 8.82
C PRO A 86 4.68 13.18 9.91
N SER A 87 4.49 12.77 11.17
CA SER A 87 4.55 13.69 12.31
C SER A 87 5.94 14.34 12.41
N PRO A 88 6.03 15.68 12.58
CA PRO A 88 7.30 16.42 12.53
C PRO A 88 8.31 16.08 13.65
N HIS A 89 7.93 15.25 14.64
CA HIS A 89 8.77 14.91 15.79
C HIS A 89 9.40 13.50 15.74
N LEU A 90 9.28 12.75 14.65
CA LEU A 90 10.01 11.50 14.45
C LEU A 90 11.32 11.73 13.67
N GLY A 91 12.03 12.79 14.02
CA GLY A 91 13.43 12.98 13.63
C GLY A 91 14.34 12.29 14.64
N ILE A 92 14.91 11.15 14.24
CA ILE A 92 16.21 10.63 14.69
C ILE A 92 16.39 10.48 16.21
N SER A 93 16.20 9.26 16.73
CA SER A 93 17.02 8.77 17.85
C SER A 93 17.65 7.43 17.46
N GLU A 94 18.61 7.49 16.53
CA GLU A 94 19.73 6.56 16.56
C GLU A 94 20.52 6.85 17.84
N GLN A 95 20.36 6.00 18.86
CA GLN A 95 21.43 5.51 19.74
C GLN A 95 20.80 4.58 20.77
N ARG A 96 20.75 3.29 20.41
CA ARG A 96 20.92 2.22 21.39
C ARG A 96 22.32 1.65 21.17
N ASP A 97 23.30 2.39 21.66
CA ASP A 97 24.59 1.80 22.00
C ASP A 97 24.56 1.41 23.48
N HIS A 98 24.90 0.13 23.69
CA HIS A 98 25.24 -0.58 24.93
C HIS A 98 24.13 -0.93 25.93
#